data_AF-A0A7C2RYM2-F1
#
_entry.id   AF-A0A7C2RYM2-F1
#
_cell.length_a   1.000
_cell.length_b   1.000
_cell.length_c   1.000
_cell.angle_alpha   90.00
_cell.angle_beta   90.00
_cell.angle_gamma   90.00
#
_symmetry.space_group_name_H-M   'P 1'
#
loop_
_entity.id
_entity.type
_entity.pdbx_description
1 polymer ?
#
loop_
_entity_poly.entity_id
_entity_poly.type
_entity_poly.pdbx_seq_one_letter_code
_entity_poly.pdbx_strand_id
1 'polypeptide(L)'
;MEGQEQKGSAMDSVAMAFNMGVSARRQSQGKSVVHVANELGQYIYSNLSRSFGAKYPEEYLLANTEHLLQIALLGYIIPEVCAYDEGFKTRLFNLIEAKINQSQAQSDEPQGGNIITP
;
A
#
# COMPACT_ATOMS: atom_id res chain seq x y z
N MET A 1 11.70 -29.89 8.46
CA MET A 1 11.97 -28.55 8.99
C MET A 1 11.36 -27.59 8.02
N GLU A 2 10.12 -27.19 8.28
CA GLU A 2 9.37 -26.26 7.43
C GLU A 2 9.97 -24.87 7.60
N GLY A 3 10.49 -24.33 6.50
CA GLY A 3 11.01 -22.98 6.46
C GLY A 3 9.84 -22.02 6.66
N GLN A 4 9.86 -21.28 7.76
CA GLN A 4 9.11 -20.05 7.89
C GLN A 4 9.65 -19.10 6.81
N GLU A 5 8.98 -19.07 5.65
CA GLU A 5 9.05 -17.95 4.73
C GLU A 5 8.74 -16.71 5.57
N GLN A 6 9.72 -15.79 5.66
CA GLN A 6 9.54 -14.48 6.25
C GLN A 6 8.46 -13.77 5.43
N LYS A 7 7.19 -13.94 5.81
CA LYS A 7 6.14 -12.98 5.45
C LYS A 7 6.56 -11.67 6.10
N GLY A 8 7.08 -10.72 5.34
CA GLY A 8 6.85 -9.31 5.68
C GLY A 8 5.35 -9.18 5.95
N SER A 9 4.98 -8.58 7.06
CA SER A 9 3.56 -8.46 7.40
C SER A 9 2.88 -7.66 6.29
N ALA A 10 1.65 -7.99 5.88
CA ALA A 10 0.88 -7.13 4.96
C ALA A 10 0.84 -5.68 5.45
N MET A 11 0.90 -5.50 6.78
CA MET A 11 1.00 -4.20 7.43
C MET A 11 2.34 -3.50 7.24
N ASP A 12 3.44 -4.20 6.98
CA ASP A 12 4.72 -3.58 6.61
C ASP A 12 4.61 -2.93 5.23
N SER A 13 3.97 -3.62 4.27
CA SER A 13 3.68 -3.04 2.95
C SER A 13 2.75 -1.81 3.06
N VAL A 14 1.73 -1.87 3.91
CA VAL A 14 0.83 -0.73 4.20
C VAL A 14 1.62 0.43 4.81
N ALA A 15 2.48 0.17 5.81
CA ALA A 15 3.29 1.19 6.47
C ALA A 15 4.29 1.84 5.51
N MET A 16 4.95 1.04 4.67
CA MET A 16 5.85 1.54 3.64
C MET A 16 5.13 2.42 2.63
N ALA A 17 3.97 1.99 2.11
CA ALA A 17 3.17 2.78 1.19
C ALA A 17 2.71 4.11 1.81
N PHE A 18 2.20 4.08 3.04
CA PHE A 18 1.78 5.29 3.75
C PHE A 18 2.94 6.28 3.92
N ASN A 19 4.11 5.80 4.38
CA ASN A 19 5.29 6.63 4.56
C ASN A 19 5.86 7.18 3.25
N MET A 20 5.68 6.45 2.14
CA MET A 20 6.02 6.94 0.80
C MET A 20 5.15 8.15 0.44
N GLY A 21 3.86 8.11 0.73
CA GLY A 21 2.94 9.24 0.61
C GLY A 21 3.35 10.47 1.42
N VAL A 22 3.66 10.26 2.70
CA VAL A 22 4.17 11.32 3.60
C VAL A 22 5.45 11.95 3.06
N SER A 23 6.35 11.11 2.54
CA SER A 23 7.62 11.56 1.95
C SER A 23 7.40 12.35 0.66
N ALA A 24 6.51 11.89 -0.21
CA ALA A 24 6.12 12.60 -1.42
C ALA A 24 5.56 13.98 -1.08
N ARG A 25 4.73 14.12 -0.04
CA ARG A 25 4.19 15.42 0.40
C ARG A 25 5.27 16.42 0.76
N ARG A 26 6.34 15.97 1.44
CA ARG A 26 7.47 16.84 1.82
C ARG A 26 8.25 17.33 0.59
N GLN A 27 8.22 16.58 -0.52
CA GLN A 27 9.00 16.83 -1.72
C GLN A 27 8.18 17.50 -2.85
N SER A 28 6.85 17.49 -2.76
CA SER A 28 5.95 17.80 -3.87
C SER A 28 5.49 19.27 -3.93
N GLN A 29 6.29 20.22 -3.44
CA GLN A 29 5.87 21.64 -3.44
C GLN A 29 5.41 22.08 -4.84
N GLY A 30 4.14 22.50 -4.95
CA GLY A 30 3.52 22.95 -6.20
C GLY A 30 3.05 21.87 -7.17
N LYS A 31 3.25 20.58 -6.88
CA LYS A 31 2.75 19.47 -7.72
C LYS A 31 1.26 19.19 -7.46
N SER A 32 0.49 18.97 -8.53
CA SER A 32 -0.89 18.49 -8.45
C SER A 32 -0.96 17.09 -7.85
N VAL A 33 -2.02 16.79 -7.10
CA VAL A 33 -2.26 15.45 -6.53
C VAL A 33 -2.33 14.37 -7.63
N VAL A 34 -2.83 14.71 -8.82
CA VAL A 34 -2.91 13.79 -9.97
C VAL A 34 -1.51 13.42 -10.46
N HIS A 35 -0.60 14.39 -10.49
CA HIS A 35 0.79 14.14 -10.90
C HIS A 35 1.51 13.27 -9.87
N VAL A 36 1.33 13.56 -8.57
CA VAL A 36 1.90 12.74 -7.49
C VAL A 36 1.34 11.32 -7.51
N ALA A 37 0.04 11.15 -7.75
CA ALA A 37 -0.58 9.83 -7.87
C ALA A 37 0.04 9.00 -9.00
N ASN A 38 0.32 9.64 -10.15
CA ASN A 38 0.99 8.98 -11.27
C ASN A 38 2.43 8.57 -10.93
N GLU A 39 3.22 9.46 -10.32
CA GLU A 39 4.60 9.15 -9.93
C GLU A 39 4.65 7.99 -8.91
N LEU A 40 3.80 8.04 -7.88
CA LEU A 40 3.71 6.99 -6.87
C LEU A 40 3.23 5.67 -7.48
N GLY A 41 2.20 5.70 -8.32
CA GLY A 41 1.67 4.50 -8.98
C GLY A 41 2.71 3.82 -9.85
N GLN A 42 3.45 4.58 -10.67
CA GLN A 42 4.54 4.05 -11.49
C GLN A 42 5.66 3.45 -10.65
N TYR A 43 6.03 4.11 -9.55
CA TYR A 43 7.07 3.63 -8.65
C TYR A 43 6.67 2.32 -7.97
N ILE A 44 5.45 2.25 -7.43
CA ILE A 44 4.90 1.06 -6.78
C ILE A 44 4.82 -0.10 -7.77
N TYR A 45 4.24 0.11 -8.96
CA TYR A 45 4.14 -0.91 -9.99
C TYR A 45 5.52 -1.42 -10.40
N SER A 46 6.48 -0.51 -10.64
CA SER A 46 7.84 -0.89 -11.03
C SER A 46 8.51 -1.78 -9.98
N ASN A 47 8.31 -1.51 -8.69
CA ASN A 47 8.86 -2.32 -7.60
C ASN A 47 8.17 -3.69 -7.50
N LEU A 48 6.85 -3.74 -7.64
CA LEU A 48 6.09 -4.99 -7.62
C LEU A 48 6.46 -5.86 -8.81
N SER A 49 6.48 -5.31 -10.02
CA SER A 49 6.85 -6.02 -11.24
C SER A 49 8.29 -6.54 -11.19
N ARG A 50 9.23 -5.76 -10.65
CA ARG A 50 10.62 -6.22 -10.46
C ARG A 50 10.72 -7.40 -9.50
N SER A 51 9.95 -7.38 -8.42
CA SER A 51 10.08 -8.37 -7.33
C SER A 51 9.22 -9.61 -7.56
N PHE A 52 8.09 -9.46 -8.25
CA PHE A 52 7.02 -10.46 -8.29
C PHE A 52 6.47 -10.73 -9.71
N GLY A 53 6.94 -10.00 -10.73
CA GLY A 53 6.42 -10.10 -12.09
C GLY A 53 6.61 -11.47 -12.76
N ALA A 54 7.57 -12.27 -12.30
CA ALA A 54 7.74 -13.65 -12.76
C ALA A 54 6.81 -14.65 -12.06
N LYS A 55 6.23 -14.27 -10.91
CA LYS A 55 5.46 -15.16 -10.03
C LYS A 55 3.95 -14.97 -10.15
N TYR A 56 3.50 -13.75 -10.47
CA TYR A 56 2.08 -13.41 -10.51
C TYR A 56 1.67 -12.75 -11.83
N PRO A 57 0.41 -12.91 -12.25
CA PRO A 57 -0.11 -12.27 -13.46
C PRO A 57 -0.16 -10.74 -13.31
N GLU A 58 -0.10 -10.03 -14.44
CA GLU A 58 -0.09 -8.56 -14.48
C GLU A 58 -1.30 -7.94 -13.77
N GLU A 59 -2.50 -8.49 -13.97
CA GLU A 59 -3.73 -8.01 -13.32
C GLU A 59 -3.62 -7.99 -11.78
N TYR A 60 -2.92 -8.98 -11.21
CA TYR A 60 -2.71 -9.08 -9.77
C TYR A 60 -1.69 -8.05 -9.26
N LEU A 61 -0.67 -7.73 -10.07
CA LEU A 61 0.29 -6.66 -9.77
C LEU A 61 -0.38 -5.28 -9.86
N LEU A 62 -1.27 -5.08 -10.84
CA LEU A 62 -2.05 -3.86 -10.99
C LEU A 62 -3.01 -3.64 -9.83
N ALA A 63 -3.74 -4.68 -9.41
CA ALA A 63 -4.63 -4.60 -8.24
C ALA A 63 -3.86 -4.25 -6.96
N ASN A 64 -2.69 -4.87 -6.74
CA ASN A 64 -1.82 -4.55 -5.61
C ASN A 64 -1.27 -3.12 -5.69
N THR A 65 -0.90 -2.68 -6.90
CA THR A 65 -0.43 -1.31 -7.14
C THR A 65 -1.51 -0.30 -6.76
N GLU A 66 -2.74 -0.53 -7.20
CA GLU A 66 -3.86 0.36 -6.90
C GLU A 66 -4.11 0.43 -5.38
N HIS A 67 -4.12 -0.71 -4.70
CA HIS A 67 -4.33 -0.74 -3.26
C HIS A 67 -3.24 0.02 -2.48
N LEU A 68 -1.97 -0.23 -2.79
CA LEU A 68 -0.85 0.48 -2.16
C LEU A 68 -0.82 1.96 -2.53
N LEU A 69 -1.21 2.32 -3.76
CA LEU A 69 -1.34 3.71 -4.17
C LEU A 69 -2.41 4.44 -3.37
N GLN A 70 -3.58 3.82 -3.12
CA GLN A 70 -4.61 4.41 -2.26
C GLN A 70 -4.06 4.70 -0.85
N ILE A 71 -3.31 3.77 -0.27
CA ILE A 71 -2.67 3.94 1.04
C ILE A 71 -1.61 5.05 1.01
N ALA A 72 -0.79 5.11 -0.03
CA ALA A 72 0.18 6.19 -0.22
C ALA A 72 -0.51 7.55 -0.37
N LEU A 73 -1.63 7.63 -1.07
CA LEU A 73 -2.39 8.88 -1.20
C LEU A 73 -3.01 9.31 0.14
N LEU A 74 -3.41 8.40 1.02
CA LEU A 74 -3.79 8.75 2.39
C LEU A 74 -2.62 9.42 3.12
N GLY A 75 -1.43 8.84 3.06
CA GLY A 75 -0.22 9.43 3.65
C GLY A 75 0.16 10.79 3.05
N TYR A 76 -0.17 11.03 1.79
CA TYR A 76 0.05 12.30 1.11
C TYR A 76 -0.96 13.38 1.52
N ILE A 77 -2.24 13.04 1.61
CA ILE A 77 -3.35 13.99 1.78
C ILE A 77 -3.56 14.36 3.25
N ILE A 78 -3.55 13.39 4.15
CA ILE A 78 -3.89 13.58 5.57
C ILE A 78 -3.13 14.75 6.21
N PRO A 79 -1.80 14.91 6.02
CA PRO A 79 -1.05 16.00 6.63
C PRO A 79 -1.50 17.43 6.26
N GLU A 80 -2.25 17.60 5.15
CA GLU A 80 -2.81 18.91 4.75
C GLU A 80 -4.23 19.14 5.23
N VAL A 81 -4.98 18.06 5.47
CA VAL A 81 -6.41 18.14 5.80
C VAL A 81 -6.62 18.21 7.30
N CYS A 82 -5.78 17.54 8.09
CA CYS A 82 -5.86 17.56 9.53
C CYS A 82 -4.48 17.66 10.19
N ALA A 83 -4.47 18.22 11.41
CA ALA A 83 -3.28 18.22 12.24
C ALA A 83 -2.85 16.78 12.56
N TYR A 84 -1.54 16.60 12.72
CA TYR A 84 -0.97 15.30 13.03
C TYR A 84 -1.47 14.80 14.40
N ASP A 85 -2.30 13.75 14.40
CA ASP A 85 -2.80 13.07 15.58
C ASP A 85 -2.32 11.61 15.56
N GLU A 86 -1.47 11.23 16.51
CA GLU A 86 -0.92 9.87 16.60
C GLU A 86 -2.03 8.83 16.84
N GLY A 87 -3.08 9.19 17.59
CA GLY A 87 -4.23 8.31 17.82
C GLY A 87 -4.98 7.99 16.53
N PHE A 88 -5.18 8.98 15.67
CA PHE A 88 -5.78 8.84 14.35
C PHE A 88 -4.94 7.95 13.45
N LYS A 89 -3.61 8.15 13.43
CA LYS A 89 -2.70 7.28 12.68
C LYS A 89 -2.84 5.83 13.12
N THR A 90 -2.71 5.53 14.41
CA THR A 90 -2.89 4.16 14.93
C THR A 90 -4.25 3.58 14.56
N ARG A 91 -5.33 4.35 14.72
CA ARG A 91 -6.67 3.91 14.38
C ARG A 91 -6.84 3.64 12.88
N LEU A 92 -6.24 4.46 12.03
CA LEU A 92 -6.25 4.27 10.58
C LEU A 92 -5.59 2.94 10.20
N PHE A 93 -4.39 2.66 10.73
CA PHE A 93 -3.70 1.40 10.46
C PHE A 93 -4.52 0.19 10.94
N ASN A 94 -5.14 0.26 12.11
CA ASN A 94 -6.01 -0.82 12.61
C ASN A 94 -7.23 -1.05 11.71
N LEU A 95 -7.83 0.03 11.16
CA LEU A 95 -8.95 -0.09 10.22
C LEU A 95 -8.54 -0.72 8.89
N ILE A 96 -7.35 -0.38 8.40
CA ILE A 96 -6.78 -0.99 7.18
C ILE A 96 -6.51 -2.47 7.43
N GLU A 97 -5.89 -2.83 8.55
CA GLU A 97 -5.64 -4.22 8.93
C GLU A 97 -6.94 -5.03 9.03
N ALA A 98 -7.96 -4.50 9.71
CA ALA A 98 -9.25 -5.15 9.82
C ALA A 98 -9.90 -5.38 8.45
N LYS A 99 -9.74 -4.45 7.51
CA LYS A 99 -10.25 -4.59 6.14
C LYS A 99 -9.52 -5.69 5.37
N ILE A 100 -8.19 -5.76 5.49
CA ILE A 100 -7.37 -6.81 4.88
C ILE A 100 -7.79 -8.19 5.40
N ASN A 101 -7.92 -8.32 6.72
CA ASN A 101 -8.33 -9.56 7.36
C ASN A 101 -9.75 -9.97 6.98
N GLN A 102 -10.68 -9.01 6.83
CA GLN A 102 -12.02 -9.26 6.32
C GLN A 102 -12.00 -9.81 4.89
N SER A 103 -11.18 -9.23 4.02
CA SER A 103 -11.04 -9.70 2.63
C SER A 103 -10.44 -11.10 2.57
N GLN A 104 -9.44 -11.42 3.40
CA GLN A 104 -8.87 -12.77 3.49
C GLN A 104 -9.86 -13.79 4.03
N ALA A 105 -10.65 -13.45 5.05
CA ALA A 105 -11.66 -14.34 5.63
C ALA A 105 -12.85 -14.62 4.71
N GLN A 106 -13.07 -13.79 3.68
CA GLN A 106 -14.11 -13.99 2.67
C GLN A 106 -13.60 -14.71 1.41
N SER A 107 -12.30 -14.99 1.33
CA SER A 107 -11.64 -15.54 0.15
C SER A 107 -11.24 -17.00 0.37
N ASP A 108 -12.17 -17.94 0.16
CA ASP A 108 -11.86 -19.37 -0.09
C ASP A 108 -11.43 -19.62 -1.56
N GLU A 109 -11.44 -18.59 -2.41
CA GLU A 109 -10.91 -18.60 -3.77
C GLU A 109 -9.84 -17.50 -3.95
N PRO A 110 -8.78 -17.73 -4.74
CA PRO A 110 -7.70 -16.77 -4.97
C PRO A 110 -8.16 -15.66 -5.91
N GLN A 111 -9.05 -14.78 -5.45
CA GLN A 111 -9.41 -13.55 -6.14
C GLN A 111 -8.57 -12.40 -5.59
N GLY A 112 -7.61 -11.91 -6.37
CA GLY A 112 -7.18 -10.49 -6.49
C GLY A 112 -6.79 -9.64 -5.26
N GLY A 113 -7.04 -10.09 -4.02
CA GLY A 113 -7.01 -9.28 -2.81
C GLY A 113 -5.94 -9.69 -1.81
N ASN A 114 -5.14 -10.72 -2.12
CA ASN A 114 -3.97 -11.04 -1.32
C ASN A 114 -2.91 -9.96 -1.57
N ILE A 115 -2.63 -9.14 -0.57
CA ILE A 115 -1.54 -8.17 -0.63
C ILE A 115 -0.23 -8.95 -0.76
N ILE A 116 0.55 -8.67 -1.80
CA ILE A 116 1.89 -9.23 -1.91
C ILE A 116 2.79 -8.51 -0.90
N THR A 117 3.51 -9.30 -0.13
CA THR A 117 4.52 -8.85 0.83
C THR A 117 5.88 -9.35 0.39
N PRO A 118 6.96 -8.56 0.58
CA PRO A 118 8.32 -9.08 0.60
C PRO A 118 8.50 -10.18 1.65
#